data_AF-A0A520IEX6-F1
#
_entry.id   AF-A0A520IEX6-F1
#
_cell.length_a   1.000
_cell.length_b   1.000
_cell.length_c   1.000
_cell.angle_alpha   90.00
_cell.angle_beta   90.00
_cell.angle_gamma   90.00
#
_symmetry.space_group_name_H-M   'P 1'
#
loop_
_entity.id
_entity.type
_entity.pdbx_description
1 polymer ?
#
loop_
_entity_poly.entity_id
_entity_poly.type
_entity_poly.pdbx_seq_one_letter_code
_entity_poly.pdbx_strand_id
1 'polypeptide(L)'
;TVWIAWGNRQAYIARLKPNMIEIDGPITEITPPHFEEGPWLHKRDGIYYLTYASLDRSKHRDEKVSYSTAPSIQGPWTYRGELTGSGKYSFTIHPGIVEYKRNWYLFLHNATLAIGDLNGSIGRRAVTVEHLRYNPDGTMIPVVQTDAGVTAPADRAR
;
A
#
# COMPACT_ATOMS: atom_id res chain seq x y z
N THR A 1 -18.03 -10.75 6.16
CA THR A 1 -18.29 -10.34 4.76
C THR A 1 -16.98 -10.08 4.07
N VAL A 2 -16.80 -10.60 2.85
CA VAL A 2 -15.56 -10.49 2.09
C VAL A 2 -15.71 -9.48 0.95
N TRP A 3 -14.63 -8.77 0.64
CA TRP A 3 -14.59 -7.70 -0.34
C TRP A 3 -13.39 -7.88 -1.26
N ILE A 4 -13.54 -7.42 -2.49
CA ILE A 4 -12.47 -7.29 -3.48
C ILE A 4 -12.37 -5.82 -3.88
N ALA A 5 -11.15 -5.31 -3.99
CA ALA A 5 -10.85 -4.00 -4.54
C ALA A 5 -9.87 -4.13 -5.72
N TRP A 6 -10.04 -3.30 -6.74
CA TRP A 6 -9.22 -3.34 -7.95
C TRP A 6 -9.25 -2.00 -8.69
N GLY A 7 -8.41 -1.90 -9.73
CA GLY A 7 -8.47 -0.85 -10.74
C GLY A 7 -7.13 -0.19 -11.00
N ASN A 8 -7.07 0.55 -12.12
CA ASN A 8 -5.98 1.43 -12.51
C ASN A 8 -6.60 2.79 -12.91
N ARG A 9 -6.08 3.90 -12.36
CA ARG A 9 -6.61 5.29 -12.38
C ARG A 9 -7.97 5.51 -11.72
N GLN A 10 -8.81 4.49 -11.65
CA GLN A 10 -10.01 4.45 -10.82
C GLN A 10 -9.93 3.24 -9.89
N ALA A 11 -10.39 3.41 -8.65
CA ALA A 11 -10.45 2.32 -7.67
C ALA A 11 -11.90 1.90 -7.46
N TYR A 12 -12.15 0.60 -7.55
CA TYR A 12 -13.46 0.01 -7.35
C TYR A 12 -13.43 -0.98 -6.19
N ILE A 13 -14.58 -1.18 -5.56
CA ILE A 13 -14.79 -2.20 -4.54
C ILE A 13 -16.13 -2.90 -4.74
N ALA A 14 -16.15 -4.20 -4.49
CA ALA A 14 -17.37 -5.00 -4.49
C ALA A 14 -17.31 -6.07 -3.40
N ARG A 15 -18.48 -6.52 -2.96
CA ARG A 15 -18.60 -7.65 -2.05
C ARG A 15 -18.44 -8.94 -2.83
N LEU A 16 -17.87 -9.96 -2.22
CA LEU A 16 -17.82 -11.31 -2.75
C LEU A 16 -18.84 -12.20 -2.04
N LYS A 17 -19.44 -13.13 -2.80
CA LYS A 17 -20.18 -14.27 -2.25
C LYS A 17 -19.24 -15.15 -1.40
N PRO A 18 -19.77 -16.01 -0.50
CA PRO A 18 -18.95 -16.90 0.32
C PRO A 18 -18.01 -17.82 -0.45
N ASN A 19 -18.29 -18.11 -1.73
CA ASN A 19 -17.43 -18.93 -2.59
C ASN A 19 -16.23 -18.18 -3.18
N MET A 20 -16.09 -16.88 -2.93
CA MET A 20 -14.93 -16.05 -3.28
C MET A 20 -14.67 -15.85 -4.78
N ILE A 21 -15.56 -16.34 -5.65
CA ILE A 21 -15.40 -16.29 -7.12
C ILE A 21 -16.55 -15.56 -7.82
N GLU A 22 -17.53 -15.06 -7.07
CA GLU A 22 -18.68 -14.33 -7.57
C GLU A 22 -18.87 -13.02 -6.80
N ILE A 23 -19.22 -11.95 -7.52
CA ILE A 23 -19.59 -10.66 -6.93
C ILE A 23 -21.01 -10.73 -6.33
N ASP A 24 -21.20 -10.11 -5.18
CA ASP A 24 -22.47 -10.01 -4.44
C ASP A 24 -22.96 -8.56 -4.35
N GLY A 25 -23.69 -8.10 -5.36
CA GLY A 25 -24.28 -6.76 -5.40
C GLY A 25 -23.46 -5.74 -6.22
N PRO A 26 -23.62 -4.43 -5.94
CA PRO A 26 -23.09 -3.39 -6.81
C PRO A 26 -21.56 -3.25 -6.69
N ILE A 27 -20.96 -2.81 -7.78
CA ILE A 27 -19.59 -2.29 -7.83
C ILE A 27 -19.65 -0.81 -7.46
N THR A 28 -18.85 -0.38 -6.49
CA THR A 28 -18.79 1.01 -6.03
C THR A 28 -17.42 1.60 -6.31
N GLU A 29 -17.38 2.81 -6.86
CA GLU A 29 -16.13 3.55 -7.03
C GLU A 29 -15.71 4.18 -5.70
N ILE A 30 -14.44 3.99 -5.33
CA ILE A 30 -13.81 4.50 -4.11
C ILE A 30 -12.50 5.23 -4.39
N THR A 31 -12.32 5.74 -5.62
CA THR A 31 -11.09 6.38 -6.12
C THR A 31 -10.60 7.48 -5.17
N PRO A 32 -9.48 7.27 -4.45
CA PRO A 32 -8.89 8.31 -3.61
C PRO A 32 -8.01 9.27 -4.44
N PRO A 33 -7.58 10.41 -3.87
CA PRO A 33 -6.66 11.33 -4.54
C PRO A 33 -5.40 10.63 -5.05
N HIS A 34 -4.99 10.97 -6.26
CA HIS A 34 -3.77 10.49 -6.91
C HIS A 34 -3.68 8.98 -7.13
N PHE A 35 -4.79 8.24 -7.03
CA PHE A 35 -4.80 6.79 -7.25
C PHE A 35 -4.25 6.44 -8.64
N GLU A 36 -3.24 5.57 -8.69
CA GLU A 36 -2.80 4.94 -9.93
C GLU A 36 -3.21 3.48 -9.98
N GLU A 37 -2.85 2.64 -9.00
CA GLU A 37 -3.17 1.20 -9.02
C GLU A 37 -2.85 0.48 -7.70
N GLY A 38 -2.99 -0.85 -7.69
CA GLY A 38 -2.54 -1.73 -6.61
C GLY A 38 -3.20 -1.46 -5.26
N PRO A 39 -4.55 -1.45 -5.15
CA PRO A 39 -5.22 -1.22 -3.88
C PRO A 39 -4.95 -2.37 -2.90
N TRP A 40 -4.54 -2.01 -1.68
CA TRP A 40 -4.35 -2.92 -0.56
C TRP A 40 -5.25 -2.53 0.60
N LEU A 41 -6.19 -3.42 0.93
CA LEU A 41 -7.12 -3.25 2.04
C LEU A 41 -6.61 -3.95 3.30
N HIS A 42 -6.63 -3.26 4.44
CA HIS A 42 -6.49 -3.88 5.75
C HIS A 42 -7.37 -3.20 6.79
N LYS A 43 -7.59 -3.88 7.93
CA LYS A 43 -8.38 -3.35 9.06
C LYS A 43 -7.57 -3.46 10.35
N ARG A 44 -7.58 -2.39 11.15
CA ARG A 44 -6.95 -2.34 12.47
C ARG A 44 -7.79 -1.49 13.40
N ASP A 45 -8.06 -1.97 14.61
CA ASP A 45 -8.82 -1.25 15.66
C ASP A 45 -10.12 -0.59 15.18
N GLY A 46 -10.87 -1.29 14.33
CA GLY A 46 -12.13 -0.80 13.77
C GLY A 46 -12.00 0.11 12.55
N ILE A 47 -10.79 0.59 12.24
CA ILE A 47 -10.50 1.46 11.08
C ILE A 47 -10.16 0.61 9.86
N TYR A 48 -10.74 0.97 8.72
CA TYR A 48 -10.40 0.40 7.41
C TYR A 48 -9.37 1.28 6.72
N TYR A 49 -8.40 0.65 6.07
CA TYR A 49 -7.31 1.32 5.36
C TYR A 49 -7.30 0.86 3.92
N LEU A 50 -7.17 1.81 2.99
CA LEU A 50 -6.89 1.59 1.59
C LEU A 50 -5.53 2.21 1.29
N THR A 51 -4.51 1.37 1.10
CA THR A 51 -3.15 1.79 0.71
C THR A 51 -2.96 1.49 -0.76
N TYR A 52 -2.33 2.37 -1.54
CA TYR A 52 -2.32 2.25 -3.00
C TYR A 52 -1.10 2.93 -3.61
N ALA A 53 -0.73 2.50 -4.82
CA ALA A 53 0.23 3.20 -5.66
C ALA A 53 -0.39 4.54 -6.10
N SER A 54 0.33 5.63 -5.92
CA SER A 54 -0.17 6.97 -6.16
C SER A 54 0.80 7.83 -6.95
N LEU A 55 0.29 8.71 -7.81
CA LEU A 55 1.10 9.65 -8.58
C LEU A 55 0.41 11.01 -8.68
N ASP A 56 0.91 11.98 -7.92
CA ASP A 56 0.62 13.40 -8.19
C ASP A 56 1.47 13.84 -9.38
N ARG A 57 0.90 13.74 -10.59
CA ARG A 57 1.57 14.07 -11.86
C ARG A 57 2.02 15.54 -11.96
N SER A 58 1.53 16.42 -11.08
CA SER A 58 2.00 17.81 -11.01
C SER A 58 3.30 17.96 -10.24
N LYS A 59 3.67 16.97 -9.40
CA LYS A 59 4.83 17.04 -8.49
C LYS A 59 5.83 15.90 -8.69
N HIS A 60 5.38 14.77 -9.20
CA HIS A 60 6.12 13.53 -9.19
C HIS A 60 6.21 12.91 -10.58
N ARG A 61 7.39 12.36 -10.86
CA ARG A 61 7.66 11.61 -12.08
C ARG A 61 7.30 10.14 -11.92
N ASP A 62 7.61 9.57 -10.76
CA ASP A 62 7.50 8.15 -10.46
C ASP A 62 6.46 7.92 -9.36
N GLU A 63 5.86 6.73 -9.33
CA GLU A 63 4.84 6.39 -8.34
C GLU A 63 5.38 6.41 -6.92
N LYS A 64 4.50 6.69 -5.98
CA LYS A 64 4.69 6.63 -4.54
C LYS A 64 3.62 5.74 -3.92
N VAL A 65 3.61 5.59 -2.60
CA VAL A 65 2.50 4.94 -1.90
C VAL A 65 1.77 5.96 -1.05
N SER A 66 0.45 6.05 -1.20
CA SER A 66 -0.43 6.84 -0.35
C SER A 66 -1.50 5.98 0.29
N TYR A 67 -2.24 6.54 1.24
CA TYR A 67 -3.35 5.82 1.87
C TYR A 67 -4.54 6.70 2.25
N SER A 68 -5.68 6.03 2.40
CA SER A 68 -6.93 6.56 2.92
C SER A 68 -7.47 5.68 4.05
N THR A 69 -8.24 6.27 4.95
CA THR A 69 -8.92 5.55 6.04
C THR A 69 -10.43 5.72 5.98
N ALA A 70 -11.19 4.75 6.48
CA ALA A 70 -12.64 4.83 6.59
C ALA A 70 -13.16 4.16 7.88
N PRO A 71 -14.30 4.62 8.43
CA PRO A 71 -14.97 3.94 9.55
C PRO A 71 -15.71 2.66 9.10
N SER A 72 -16.00 2.51 7.80
CA SER A 72 -16.58 1.30 7.21
C SER A 72 -15.85 0.95 5.91
N ILE A 73 -15.96 -0.31 5.47
CA ILE A 73 -15.37 -0.75 4.20
C ILE A 73 -16.00 -0.06 2.98
N GLN A 74 -17.22 0.48 3.12
CA GLN A 74 -17.89 1.27 2.09
C GLN A 74 -17.53 2.76 2.15
N GLY A 75 -16.65 3.17 3.06
CA GLY A 75 -16.29 4.56 3.27
C GLY A 75 -17.11 5.25 4.38
N PRO A 76 -17.17 6.60 4.36
CA PRO A 76 -16.43 7.48 3.46
C PRO A 76 -14.91 7.34 3.65
N TRP A 77 -14.17 7.35 2.54
CA TRP A 77 -12.71 7.25 2.55
C TRP A 77 -12.07 8.64 2.68
N THR A 78 -11.26 8.83 3.71
CA THR A 78 -10.51 10.08 3.96
C THR A 78 -9.05 9.88 3.60
N TYR A 79 -8.54 10.67 2.66
CA TYR A 79 -7.12 10.70 2.31
C TYR A 79 -6.24 11.11 3.48
N ARG A 80 -5.11 10.42 3.67
CA ARG A 80 -4.18 10.65 4.78
C ARG A 80 -2.76 11.05 4.37
N GLY A 81 -2.51 11.17 3.07
CA GLY A 81 -1.21 11.56 2.54
C GLY A 81 -0.37 10.39 2.03
N GLU A 82 0.85 10.74 1.64
CA GLU A 82 1.88 9.79 1.24
C GLU A 82 2.39 8.99 2.45
N LEU A 83 2.42 7.67 2.32
CA LEU A 83 3.01 6.75 3.29
C LEU A 83 4.51 6.57 3.03
N THR A 84 4.94 6.47 1.77
CA THR A 84 6.37 6.38 1.43
C THR A 84 6.64 6.89 0.01
N GLY A 85 7.90 7.21 -0.26
CA GLY A 85 8.37 7.69 -1.56
C GLY A 85 8.48 6.59 -2.63
N SER A 86 9.04 6.97 -3.78
CA SER A 86 9.20 6.08 -4.93
C SER A 86 10.22 4.98 -4.68
N GLY A 87 10.02 3.83 -5.34
CA GLY A 87 10.96 2.71 -5.29
C GLY A 87 12.26 3.05 -6.03
N LYS A 88 13.41 2.75 -5.42
CA LYS A 88 14.71 3.01 -6.06
C LYS A 88 14.84 2.25 -7.39
N TYR A 89 15.20 2.98 -8.45
CA TYR A 89 15.32 2.51 -9.83
C TYR A 89 14.04 1.91 -10.45
N SER A 90 12.87 2.17 -9.87
CA SER A 90 11.57 1.68 -10.35
C SER A 90 10.62 2.85 -10.60
N PHE A 91 9.87 2.79 -11.71
CA PHE A 91 8.75 3.70 -11.93
C PHE A 91 7.56 3.32 -11.05
N THR A 92 7.22 2.03 -11.00
CA THR A 92 6.08 1.54 -10.22
C THR A 92 6.47 1.23 -8.78
N ILE A 93 5.50 1.26 -7.87
CA ILE A 93 5.62 0.77 -6.49
C ILE A 93 4.28 0.20 -6.00
N HIS A 94 4.26 -0.99 -5.40
CA HIS A 94 3.00 -1.61 -4.93
C HIS A 94 3.07 -1.98 -3.45
N PRO A 95 2.07 -1.58 -2.63
CA PRO A 95 2.05 -1.90 -1.21
C PRO A 95 1.47 -3.29 -0.92
N GLY A 96 2.03 -3.94 0.09
CA GLY A 96 1.41 -5.06 0.81
C GLY A 96 1.58 -4.85 2.32
N ILE A 97 0.49 -4.88 3.09
CA ILE A 97 0.53 -4.66 4.54
C ILE A 97 -0.04 -5.87 5.28
N VAL A 98 0.71 -6.37 6.25
CA VAL A 98 0.29 -7.51 7.07
C VAL A 98 0.78 -7.38 8.51
N GLU A 99 -0.02 -7.88 9.44
CA GLU A 99 0.42 -8.14 10.81
C GLU A 99 1.00 -9.55 10.91
N TYR A 100 2.21 -9.68 11.42
CA TYR A 100 2.84 -10.95 11.70
C TYR A 100 3.59 -10.90 13.03
N LYS A 101 3.38 -11.90 13.90
CA LYS A 101 3.97 -11.95 15.25
C LYS A 101 3.86 -10.62 16.01
N ARG A 102 2.66 -10.02 16.00
CA ARG A 102 2.32 -8.75 16.67
C ARG A 102 3.06 -7.50 16.15
N ASN A 103 3.64 -7.59 14.96
CA ASN A 103 4.32 -6.47 14.29
C ASN A 103 3.67 -6.23 12.94
N TRP A 104 3.60 -4.97 12.52
CA TRP A 104 3.08 -4.58 11.22
C TRP A 104 4.22 -4.34 10.24
N TYR A 105 4.01 -4.78 9.01
CA TYR A 105 5.01 -4.73 7.95
C TYR A 105 4.43 -4.10 6.69
N LEU A 106 5.23 -3.27 6.03
CA LEU A 106 4.96 -2.75 4.70
C LEU A 106 5.92 -3.43 3.71
N PHE A 107 5.39 -4.31 2.89
CA PHE A 107 6.03 -4.89 1.73
C PHE A 107 5.89 -3.94 0.54
N LEU A 108 6.97 -3.80 -0.23
CA LEU A 108 7.07 -2.98 -1.42
C LEU A 108 7.92 -3.72 -2.46
N HIS A 109 8.21 -3.04 -3.57
CA HIS A 109 9.30 -3.45 -4.46
C HIS A 109 10.17 -2.25 -4.84
N ASN A 110 11.42 -2.54 -5.18
CA ASN A 110 12.31 -1.64 -5.90
C ASN A 110 12.99 -2.40 -7.05
N ALA A 111 13.95 -1.79 -7.74
CA ALA A 111 14.69 -2.45 -8.82
C ALA A 111 16.21 -2.36 -8.62
N THR A 112 16.67 -2.64 -7.39
CA THR A 112 18.08 -2.49 -7.01
C THR A 112 18.88 -3.80 -7.05
N LEU A 113 18.21 -4.95 -6.95
CA LEU A 113 18.86 -6.25 -6.84
C LEU A 113 19.65 -6.61 -8.12
N ALA A 114 20.94 -6.86 -7.96
CA ALA A 114 21.78 -7.47 -8.98
C ALA A 114 21.85 -8.99 -8.79
N ILE A 115 21.88 -9.75 -9.90
CA ILE A 115 22.00 -11.22 -9.92
C ILE A 115 23.13 -11.58 -10.88
N GLY A 116 24.28 -12.02 -10.34
CA GLY A 116 25.50 -12.18 -11.13
C GLY A 116 25.90 -10.86 -11.78
N ASP A 117 26.15 -10.87 -13.09
CA ASP A 117 26.51 -9.67 -13.86
C ASP A 117 25.29 -8.82 -14.29
N LEU A 118 24.07 -9.24 -13.94
CA LEU A 118 22.85 -8.50 -14.29
C LEU A 118 22.49 -7.51 -13.17
N ASN A 119 22.67 -6.23 -13.45
CA ASN A 119 22.22 -5.15 -12.57
C ASN A 119 20.68 -5.09 -12.47
N GLY A 120 20.20 -4.48 -11.38
CA GLY A 120 18.81 -4.05 -11.26
C GLY A 120 18.46 -2.99 -12.30
N SER A 121 17.22 -2.99 -12.79
CA SER A 121 16.74 -2.03 -13.78
C SER A 121 15.23 -1.89 -13.72
N ILE A 122 14.68 -0.82 -14.30
CA ILE A 122 13.24 -0.73 -14.53
C ILE A 122 12.71 -2.04 -15.15
N GLY A 123 11.61 -2.55 -14.61
CA GLY A 123 11.03 -3.86 -14.98
C GLY A 123 11.64 -5.09 -14.30
N ARG A 124 12.83 -4.98 -13.66
CA ARG A 124 13.50 -6.06 -12.91
C ARG A 124 13.38 -5.79 -11.40
N ARG A 125 12.22 -6.13 -10.85
CA ARG A 125 11.85 -5.79 -9.47
C ARG A 125 12.33 -6.82 -8.46
N ALA A 126 12.58 -6.36 -7.24
CA ALA A 126 12.83 -7.15 -6.05
C ALA A 126 11.97 -6.65 -4.88
N VAL A 127 11.48 -7.57 -4.07
CA VAL A 127 10.65 -7.25 -2.90
C VAL A 127 11.51 -6.61 -1.81
N THR A 128 10.98 -5.58 -1.17
CA THR A 128 11.53 -4.99 0.06
C THR A 128 10.49 -5.03 1.17
N VAL A 129 10.93 -4.90 2.42
CA VAL A 129 10.03 -4.90 3.58
C VAL A 129 10.55 -3.96 4.66
N GLU A 130 9.63 -3.16 5.19
CA GLU A 130 9.88 -2.20 6.26
C GLU A 130 8.90 -2.42 7.43
N HIS A 131 9.29 -1.96 8.62
CA HIS A 131 8.37 -1.89 9.74
C HIS A 131 7.33 -0.78 9.53
N LEU A 132 6.05 -1.13 9.68
CA LEU A 132 4.94 -0.18 9.65
C LEU A 132 4.50 0.13 11.08
N ARG A 133 4.20 1.40 11.35
CA ARG A 133 3.74 1.88 12.66
C ARG A 133 2.53 2.77 12.51
N TYR A 134 1.70 2.76 13.56
CA TYR A 134 0.50 3.57 13.66
C TYR A 134 0.64 4.53 14.85
N ASN A 135 0.20 5.77 14.65
CA ASN A 135 -0.02 6.71 15.74
C ASN A 135 -1.21 6.26 16.61
N PRO A 136 -1.35 6.78 17.84
CA PRO A 136 -2.48 6.47 18.71
C PRO A 136 -3.86 6.77 18.10
N ASP A 137 -3.96 7.73 17.18
CA ASP A 137 -5.18 8.07 16.46
C ASP A 137 -5.49 7.15 15.26
N GLY A 138 -4.65 6.15 15.04
CA GLY A 138 -4.78 5.18 13.94
C GLY A 138 -4.19 5.63 12.61
N THR A 139 -3.61 6.84 12.50
CA THR A 139 -2.87 7.22 11.28
C THR A 139 -1.57 6.43 11.15
N MET A 140 -1.16 6.09 9.93
CA MET A 140 0.13 5.44 9.67
C MET A 140 1.25 6.49 9.68
N ILE A 141 2.36 6.16 10.35
CA ILE A 141 3.57 6.97 10.34
C ILE A 141 4.28 6.77 8.99
N PRO A 142 4.74 7.84 8.31
CA PRO A 142 5.49 7.71 7.07
C PRO A 142 6.70 6.77 7.20
N VAL A 143 6.86 5.89 6.22
CA VAL A 143 7.88 4.84 6.20
C VAL A 143 9.06 5.26 5.33
N VAL A 144 10.26 5.24 5.92
CA VAL A 144 11.52 5.41 5.20
C VAL A 144 11.95 4.05 4.67
N GLN A 145 12.23 3.97 3.37
CA GLN A 145 12.81 2.78 2.75
C GLN A 145 14.31 2.74 3.00
N THR A 146 14.83 1.58 3.41
CA THR A 146 16.22 1.36 3.83
C THR A 146 16.79 0.12 3.16
N ASP A 147 18.12 0.03 3.08
CA ASP A 147 18.79 -1.20 2.63
C ASP A 147 18.74 -2.31 3.68
N ALA A 148 18.58 -1.96 4.96
CA ALA A 148 18.51 -2.92 6.07
C ALA A 148 17.11 -3.57 6.20
N GLY A 149 16.05 -2.88 5.80
CA GLY A 149 14.67 -3.30 6.03
C GLY A 149 14.43 -3.71 7.48
N VAL A 150 13.75 -4.84 7.67
CA VAL A 150 13.42 -5.40 9.01
C VAL A 150 14.61 -6.04 9.75
N THR A 151 15.82 -6.00 9.20
CA THR A 151 17.02 -6.44 9.94
C THR A 151 17.55 -5.34 10.86
N ALA A 152 17.22 -4.07 10.58
CA ALA A 152 17.38 -3.01 11.55
C ALA A 152 16.32 -3.17 12.66
N PRO A 153 16.66 -2.89 13.94
CA PRO A 153 15.65 -2.82 14.98
C PRO A 153 14.58 -1.83 14.56
N ALA A 154 13.30 -2.19 14.75
CA ALA A 154 12.23 -1.21 14.63
C ALA A 154 12.58 -0.01 15.52
N ASP A 155 12.66 1.19 14.92
CA ASP A 155 12.83 2.43 15.68
C ASP A 155 11.75 2.46 16.75
N ARG A 156 12.17 2.22 18.00
CA ARG A 156 11.25 2.24 19.14
C ARG A 156 10.67 3.64 19.15
N ALA A 157 9.34 3.74 19.03
CA ALA A 157 8.66 5.02 19.18
C ALA A 157 9.18 5.69 20.45
N ARG A 158 9.78 6.87 20.29
CA ARG A 158 10.06 7.77 21.41
C ARG A 158 8.76 8.34 21.92
#